data_AF-A0AAN9YH35-F1
#
_entry.id   AF-A0AAN9YH35-F1
#
_cell.length_a   1.000
_cell.length_b   1.000
_cell.length_c   1.000
_cell.angle_alpha   90.00
_cell.angle_beta   90.00
_cell.angle_gamma   90.00
#
_symmetry.space_group_name_H-M   'P 1'
#
loop_
_entity.id
_entity.type
_entity.pdbx_description
1 polymer ?
#
loop_
_entity_poly.entity_id
_entity_poly.type
_entity_poly.pdbx_seq_one_letter_code
_entity_poly.pdbx_strand_id
1 'polypeptide(L)'
;MATISHQYALTNMTNIENLSAKAKAYTLAIRIPLDKTPARASSSEAKDYATITFPLSDPNFDGNQFIYDNAGADRSGRPVEHKFAIVNADIGENPWDTGSYYKNWTSVMGNGLVDWLLPLRLSPCCENSGTYPTGPLIDKLRERLKEGYE
;
A
#
# COMPACT_ATOMS: atom_id res chain seq x y z
N MET A 1 -17.37 -18.91 -18.08
CA MET A 1 -15.98 -19.06 -17.58
C MET A 1 -15.09 -17.88 -17.97
N ALA A 2 -15.06 -17.43 -19.23
CA ALA A 2 -14.24 -16.27 -19.62
C ALA A 2 -14.69 -14.93 -18.99
N THR A 3 -15.99 -14.69 -18.81
CA THR A 3 -16.49 -13.40 -18.28
C THR A 3 -15.98 -13.08 -16.87
N ILE A 4 -15.85 -14.10 -16.02
CA ILE A 4 -15.41 -13.94 -14.63
C ILE A 4 -13.91 -13.61 -14.58
N SER A 5 -13.09 -14.26 -15.40
CA SER A 5 -11.65 -13.95 -15.45
C SER A 5 -11.39 -12.53 -15.98
N HIS A 6 -12.23 -12.06 -16.92
CA HIS A 6 -12.11 -10.69 -17.41
C HIS A 6 -12.46 -9.68 -16.32
N GLN A 7 -13.54 -9.92 -15.59
CA GLN A 7 -13.93 -9.09 -14.45
C GLN A 7 -12.81 -8.98 -13.41
N TYR A 8 -12.16 -10.10 -13.08
CA TYR A 8 -11.04 -10.15 -12.15
C TYR A 8 -9.82 -9.37 -12.62
N ALA A 9 -9.47 -9.46 -13.90
CA ALA A 9 -8.38 -8.67 -14.46
C ALA A 9 -8.74 -7.17 -14.49
N LEU A 10 -10.00 -6.80 -14.77
CA LEU A 10 -10.46 -5.41 -14.75
C LEU A 10 -10.44 -4.79 -13.35
N THR A 11 -10.60 -5.59 -12.29
CA THR A 11 -10.57 -5.10 -10.90
C THR A 11 -9.27 -5.41 -10.18
N ASN A 12 -8.31 -6.06 -10.84
CA ASN A 12 -7.10 -6.60 -10.25
C ASN A 12 -7.40 -7.39 -8.95
N MET A 13 -8.36 -8.31 -9.04
CA MET A 13 -8.82 -9.12 -7.92
C MET A 13 -8.62 -10.60 -8.20
N THR A 14 -8.32 -11.35 -7.14
CA THR A 14 -8.37 -12.81 -7.18
C THR A 14 -9.78 -13.33 -6.86
N ASN A 15 -10.04 -14.61 -7.16
CA ASN A 15 -11.33 -15.23 -6.85
C ASN A 15 -11.66 -15.17 -5.34
N ILE A 16 -10.67 -15.43 -4.49
CA ILE A 16 -10.78 -15.35 -3.03
C ILE A 16 -11.09 -13.92 -2.58
N GLU A 17 -10.50 -12.92 -3.24
CA GLU A 17 -10.78 -11.51 -2.98
C GLU A 17 -12.17 -11.10 -3.45
N ASN A 18 -12.68 -11.65 -4.55
CA ASN A 18 -14.04 -11.36 -4.99
C ASN A 18 -15.11 -11.93 -4.05
N LEU A 19 -14.88 -13.14 -3.53
CA LEU A 19 -15.78 -13.77 -2.55
C LEU A 19 -15.83 -12.98 -1.24
N SER A 20 -14.68 -12.45 -0.82
CA SER A 20 -14.57 -11.64 0.40
C SER A 20 -14.73 -10.14 0.15
N ALA A 21 -14.93 -9.69 -1.09
CA ALA A 21 -14.82 -8.29 -1.48
C ALA A 21 -15.65 -7.39 -0.59
N LYS A 22 -16.93 -7.71 -0.41
CA LYS A 22 -17.89 -6.92 0.36
C LYS A 22 -17.78 -7.06 1.88
N ALA A 23 -16.85 -7.87 2.37
CA ALA A 23 -16.66 -8.13 3.81
C ALA A 23 -15.20 -7.90 4.25
N LYS A 24 -14.27 -7.68 3.32
CA LYS A 24 -12.86 -7.52 3.59
C LYS A 24 -12.55 -6.05 3.87
N ALA A 25 -11.94 -5.81 5.01
CA ALA A 25 -11.28 -4.55 5.34
C ALA A 25 -9.77 -4.73 5.17
N TYR A 26 -9.09 -3.72 4.63
CA TYR A 26 -7.64 -3.72 4.50
C TYR A 26 -7.03 -2.79 5.54
N THR A 27 -5.95 -3.23 6.18
CA THR A 27 -5.16 -2.40 7.09
C THR A 27 -3.86 -2.01 6.40
N LEU A 28 -3.62 -0.71 6.28
CA LEU A 28 -2.48 -0.14 5.55
C LEU A 28 -1.58 0.67 6.48
N ALA A 29 -0.27 0.56 6.27
CA ALA A 29 0.72 1.39 6.93
C ALA A 29 1.12 2.56 6.03
N ILE A 30 0.67 3.78 6.34
CA ILE A 30 0.96 4.99 5.56
C ILE A 30 2.08 5.77 6.25
N ARG A 31 3.18 6.03 5.54
CA ARG A 31 4.30 6.82 6.06
C ARG A 31 3.87 8.27 6.33
N ILE A 32 4.18 8.76 7.52
CA ILE A 32 3.93 10.14 7.96
C ILE A 32 5.27 10.87 8.11
N PRO A 33 5.40 12.14 7.71
CA PRO A 33 6.56 12.95 8.05
C PRO A 33 6.69 13.13 9.56
N LEU A 34 7.91 12.99 10.09
CA LEU A 34 8.16 13.06 11.54
C LEU A 34 7.74 14.40 12.13
N ASP A 35 7.90 15.49 11.38
CA ASP A 35 7.55 16.87 11.79
C ASP A 35 6.05 17.06 12.08
N LYS A 36 5.18 16.19 11.53
CA LYS A 36 3.74 16.26 11.72
C LYS A 36 3.22 15.27 12.77
N THR A 37 4.10 14.50 13.39
CA THR A 37 3.68 13.47 14.35
C THR A 37 3.63 14.09 15.76
N PRO A 38 2.52 13.95 16.51
CA PRO A 38 2.50 14.40 17.91
C PRO A 38 3.53 13.60 18.70
N ALA A 39 4.36 14.32 19.47
CA ALA A 39 5.35 13.69 20.33
C ALA A 39 4.64 12.90 21.43
N ARG A 40 4.98 11.62 21.58
CA ARG A 40 4.42 10.70 22.59
C ARG A 40 4.60 11.15 24.05
N ALA A 41 5.34 12.24 24.29
CA ALA A 41 5.79 12.70 25.60
C ALA A 41 5.03 13.91 26.18
N SER A 42 4.08 14.53 25.47
CA SER A 42 3.34 15.68 26.02
C SER A 42 1.87 15.61 25.64
N SER A 43 1.06 15.02 26.52
CA SER A 43 -0.37 15.32 26.79
C SER A 43 -1.21 15.87 25.63
N SER A 44 -1.00 15.36 24.42
CA SER A 44 -1.66 15.79 23.20
C SER A 44 -2.70 14.75 22.89
N GLU A 45 -3.92 15.27 22.72
CA GLU A 45 -5.17 14.58 22.40
C GLU A 45 -4.96 13.27 21.64
N ALA A 46 -5.51 12.18 22.19
CA ALA A 46 -5.31 10.84 21.66
C ALA A 46 -5.84 10.75 20.23
N LYS A 47 -4.95 10.82 19.24
CA LYS A 47 -5.32 10.60 17.84
C LYS A 47 -5.84 9.18 17.68
N ASP A 48 -6.91 9.03 16.92
CA ASP A 48 -7.68 7.78 16.78
C ASP A 48 -6.96 6.69 15.95
N TYR A 49 -5.74 6.95 15.47
CA TYR A 49 -4.99 6.00 14.66
C TYR A 49 -3.70 5.53 15.35
N ALA A 50 -3.44 4.23 15.28
CA ALA A 50 -2.22 3.64 15.79
C ALA A 50 -1.02 4.06 14.93
N THR A 51 0.14 4.30 15.56
CA THR A 51 1.38 4.64 14.85
C THR A 51 2.49 3.68 15.22
N ILE A 52 3.31 3.31 14.23
CA ILE A 52 4.50 2.46 14.39
C ILE A 52 5.72 3.27 13.94
N THR A 53 6.78 3.24 14.73
CA THR A 53 8.06 3.88 14.40
C THR A 53 9.09 2.80 14.11
N PHE A 54 9.80 2.94 12.99
CA PHE A 54 10.93 2.10 12.61
C PHE A 54 12.24 2.90 12.60
N PRO A 55 13.40 2.27 12.83
CA PRO A 55 13.55 0.90 13.30
C PRO A 55 12.93 0.71 14.70
N LEU A 56 12.49 -0.51 15.00
CA LEU A 56 11.93 -0.83 16.31
C LEU A 56 13.03 -0.68 17.38
N SER A 57 12.68 -0.21 18.56
CA SER A 57 13.65 -0.03 19.66
C SER A 57 14.25 -1.34 20.18
N ASP A 58 13.72 -2.49 19.76
CA ASP A 58 14.25 -3.80 20.09
C ASP A 58 15.48 -4.13 19.22
N PRO A 59 16.70 -4.17 19.80
CA PRO A 59 17.90 -4.49 19.05
C PRO A 59 17.95 -5.94 18.53
N ASN A 60 17.09 -6.83 19.05
CA ASN A 60 17.03 -8.24 18.63
C ASN A 60 15.99 -8.49 17.53
N PHE A 61 15.29 -7.46 17.04
CA PHE A 61 14.37 -7.60 15.94
C PHE A 61 15.14 -7.71 14.62
N ASP A 62 15.22 -8.92 14.07
CA ASP A 62 15.87 -9.25 12.78
C ASP A 62 15.40 -8.33 11.63
N GLY A 63 14.12 -7.92 11.66
CA GLY A 63 13.56 -7.00 10.67
C GLY A 63 14.14 -5.59 10.69
N ASN A 64 14.89 -5.19 11.73
CA ASN A 64 15.60 -3.93 11.74
C ASN A 64 16.82 -3.96 10.79
N GLN A 65 17.39 -5.14 10.52
CA GLN A 65 18.56 -5.30 9.64
C GLN A 65 18.29 -4.81 8.21
N PHE A 66 17.12 -5.14 7.64
CA PHE A 66 16.69 -4.64 6.33
C PHE A 66 16.55 -3.11 6.27
N ILE A 67 16.25 -2.47 7.40
CA ILE A 67 16.12 -1.02 7.50
C ILE A 67 17.50 -0.37 7.62
N TYR A 68 18.42 -0.95 8.39
CA TYR A 68 19.79 -0.44 8.51
C TYR A 68 20.59 -0.51 7.20
N ASP A 69 20.37 -1.52 6.38
CA ASP A 69 21.08 -1.68 5.10
C ASP A 69 20.62 -0.68 4.02
N ASN A 70 19.36 -0.21 4.09
CA ASN A 70 18.76 0.68 3.10
C ASN A 70 18.57 2.13 3.58
N ALA A 71 18.59 2.38 4.89
CA ALA A 71 18.47 3.72 5.45
C ALA A 71 19.86 4.37 5.51
N GLY A 72 20.09 5.37 4.66
CA GLY A 72 21.27 6.23 4.79
C GLY A 72 21.35 6.75 6.23
N ALA A 73 22.48 6.50 6.91
CA ALA A 73 22.66 6.96 8.28
C ALA A 73 22.57 8.49 8.33
N ASP A 74 21.92 9.02 9.36
CA ASP A 74 21.99 10.45 9.66
C ASP A 74 23.46 10.86 9.92
N ARG A 75 23.76 12.15 9.88
CA ARG A 75 25.10 12.73 10.18
C ARG A 75 25.67 12.27 11.53
N SER A 76 24.80 11.80 12.44
CA SER A 76 25.14 11.24 13.75
C SER A 76 25.45 9.74 13.75
N GLY A 77 25.38 9.05 12.61
CA GLY A 77 25.56 7.60 12.48
C GLY A 77 24.34 6.78 12.92
N ARG A 78 23.20 7.44 13.20
CA ARG A 78 21.95 6.78 13.62
C ARG A 78 21.07 6.43 12.42
N PRO A 79 20.31 5.32 12.48
CA PRO A 79 19.29 5.02 11.48
C PRO A 79 18.27 6.16 11.39
N VAL A 80 17.83 6.48 10.18
CA VAL A 80 16.75 7.45 9.99
C VAL A 80 15.45 6.84 10.48
N GLU A 81 14.80 7.50 11.43
CA GLU A 81 13.51 7.07 11.94
C GLU A 81 12.40 7.28 10.88
N HIS A 82 11.49 6.32 10.79
CA HIS A 82 10.34 6.35 9.90
C HIS A 82 9.07 6.04 10.68
N LYS A 83 8.10 6.96 10.66
CA LYS A 83 6.82 6.78 11.33
C LYS A 83 5.73 6.43 10.32
N PHE A 84 4.91 5.46 10.68
CA PHE A 84 3.80 4.97 9.87
C PHE A 84 2.51 5.03 10.69
N ALA A 85 1.44 5.52 10.09
CA ALA A 85 0.09 5.37 10.62
C ALA A 85 -0.52 4.07 10.12
N ILE A 86 -1.14 3.34 11.02
CA ILE A 86 -1.98 2.19 10.70
C ILE A 86 -3.39 2.73 10.44
N VAL A 87 -3.82 2.63 9.19
CA VAL A 87 -5.13 3.09 8.75
C VAL A 87 -5.93 1.91 8.24
N ASN A 88 -7.19 1.82 8.65
CA ASN A 88 -8.13 0.82 8.15
C ASN A 88 -8.91 1.43 6.98
N ALA A 89 -8.95 0.71 5.86
CA ALA A 89 -9.85 0.99 4.74
C ALA A 89 -11.26 0.49 5.06
N ASP A 90 -12.27 1.11 4.43
CA ASP A 90 -13.65 0.69 4.62
C ASP A 90 -13.89 -0.68 3.97
N ILE A 91 -14.94 -1.36 4.43
CA ILE A 91 -15.31 -2.67 3.92
C ILE A 91 -15.65 -2.56 2.43
N GLY A 92 -14.97 -3.33 1.59
CA GLY A 92 -15.19 -3.29 0.13
C GLY A 92 -14.25 -2.42 -0.67
N GLU A 93 -13.37 -1.66 -0.02
CA GLU A 93 -12.41 -0.82 -0.72
C GLU A 93 -11.14 -1.60 -1.07
N ASN A 94 -10.72 -1.57 -2.34
CA ASN A 94 -9.49 -2.22 -2.80
C ASN A 94 -8.35 -1.17 -2.94
N PRO A 95 -7.25 -1.27 -2.17
CA PRO A 95 -6.13 -0.32 -2.28
C PRO A 95 -5.36 -0.40 -3.59
N TRP A 96 -5.48 -1.52 -4.30
CA TRP A 96 -4.78 -1.78 -5.57
C TRP A 96 -5.62 -1.47 -6.81
N ASP A 97 -6.86 -1.01 -6.62
CA ASP A 97 -7.69 -0.55 -7.72
C ASP A 97 -7.27 0.86 -8.13
N THR A 98 -6.70 1.00 -9.33
CA THR A 98 -6.26 2.31 -9.85
C THR A 98 -7.42 3.25 -10.20
N GLY A 99 -8.67 2.85 -9.97
CA GLY A 99 -9.89 3.63 -10.19
C GLY A 99 -10.36 3.65 -11.64
N SER A 100 -9.61 3.01 -12.54
CA SER A 100 -9.99 2.82 -13.94
C SER A 100 -9.83 1.36 -14.32
N TYR A 101 -10.92 0.73 -14.73
CA TYR A 101 -10.92 -0.64 -15.21
C TYR A 101 -9.92 -0.87 -16.35
N TYR A 102 -9.73 0.12 -17.23
CA TYR A 102 -8.76 0.02 -18.32
C TYR A 102 -7.33 -0.05 -17.80
N LYS A 103 -6.97 0.72 -16.77
CA LYS A 103 -5.61 0.70 -16.20
C LYS A 103 -5.29 -0.64 -15.53
N ASN A 104 -6.23 -1.16 -14.74
CA ASN A 104 -6.12 -2.49 -14.14
C ASN A 104 -6.05 -3.59 -15.20
N TRP A 105 -6.81 -3.46 -16.29
CA TRP A 105 -6.72 -4.38 -17.41
C TRP A 105 -5.35 -4.34 -18.09
N THR A 106 -4.84 -3.15 -18.39
CA THR A 106 -3.53 -2.98 -19.02
C THR A 106 -2.37 -3.41 -18.12
N SER A 107 -2.50 -3.37 -16.79
CA SER A 107 -1.46 -3.88 -15.88
C SER A 107 -1.38 -5.40 -15.93
N VAL A 108 -2.50 -6.09 -16.18
CA VAL A 108 -2.55 -7.55 -16.33
C VAL A 108 -2.17 -7.98 -17.75
N MET A 109 -2.74 -7.33 -18.77
CA MET A 109 -2.68 -7.80 -20.15
C MET A 109 -1.62 -7.08 -21.01
N GLY A 110 -1.10 -5.93 -20.57
CA GLY A 110 -0.21 -5.08 -21.37
C GLY A 110 -0.93 -4.03 -22.20
N ASN A 111 -0.16 -3.25 -22.95
CA ASN A 111 -0.66 -2.08 -23.68
C ASN A 111 -1.07 -2.36 -25.14
N GLY A 112 -0.82 -3.58 -25.66
CA GLY A 112 -0.99 -3.91 -27.08
C GLY A 112 -2.08 -4.94 -27.32
N LEU A 113 -3.00 -4.64 -28.26
CA LEU A 113 -4.04 -5.59 -28.71
C LEU A 113 -3.46 -6.91 -29.27
N VAL A 114 -2.29 -6.84 -29.89
CA VAL A 114 -1.57 -8.01 -30.42
C VAL A 114 -1.04 -8.88 -29.28
N ASP A 115 -0.56 -8.26 -28.20
CA ASP A 115 -0.10 -8.95 -26.98
C ASP A 115 -1.25 -9.62 -26.23
N TRP A 116 -2.47 -9.10 -26.37
CA TRP A 116 -3.67 -9.68 -25.76
C TRP A 116 -4.17 -10.93 -26.50
N LEU A 117 -4.04 -10.95 -27.83
CA LEU A 117 -4.53 -12.03 -28.69
C LEU A 117 -3.49 -13.12 -28.96
N LEU A 118 -2.20 -12.79 -28.88
CA LEU A 118 -1.10 -13.70 -29.15
C LEU A 118 -0.17 -13.73 -27.92
N PRO A 119 0.05 -14.91 -27.29
CA PRO A 119 0.92 -15.06 -26.12
C PRO A 119 2.40 -15.06 -26.53
N LEU A 120 2.84 -14.01 -27.24
CA LEU A 120 4.21 -13.86 -27.74
C LEU A 120 5.09 -13.13 -26.72
N ARG A 121 4.50 -12.38 -25.79
CA ARG A 121 5.19 -11.80 -24.65
C ARG A 121 4.53 -12.21 -23.35
N LEU A 122 5.34 -12.26 -22.29
CA LEU A 122 4.83 -12.43 -20.94
C LEU A 122 4.03 -11.19 -20.55
N SER A 123 2.94 -11.41 -19.80
CA SER A 123 2.17 -10.33 -19.22
C SER A 123 3.06 -9.40 -18.38
N PRO A 124 2.83 -8.08 -18.39
CA PRO A 124 3.55 -7.14 -17.53
C PRO A 124 3.40 -7.46 -16.04
N CYS A 125 2.32 -8.14 -15.65
CA CYS A 125 2.12 -8.65 -14.29
C CYS A 125 3.24 -9.59 -13.81
N CYS A 126 3.99 -10.22 -14.72
CA CYS A 126 5.14 -11.07 -14.39
C CYS A 126 6.41 -10.27 -14.09
N GLU A 127 6.46 -8.98 -14.43
CA GLU A 127 7.57 -8.10 -14.10
C GLU A 127 7.41 -7.63 -12.66
N ASN A 128 7.91 -8.43 -11.71
CA ASN A 128 7.81 -8.14 -10.29
C ASN A 128 8.87 -7.11 -9.88
N SER A 129 8.54 -5.82 -9.95
CA SER A 129 9.33 -4.75 -9.32
C SER A 129 9.22 -4.71 -7.79
N GLY A 130 8.46 -5.64 -7.19
CA GLY A 130 8.13 -5.65 -5.77
C GLY A 130 7.15 -4.56 -5.35
N THR A 131 6.66 -3.76 -6.29
CA THR A 131 5.80 -2.60 -6.05
C THR A 131 4.57 -2.65 -6.95
N TYR A 132 3.39 -2.63 -6.33
CA TYR A 132 2.13 -2.56 -7.05
C TYR A 132 1.64 -1.12 -7.13
N PRO A 133 1.02 -0.73 -8.27
CA PRO A 133 0.43 0.60 -8.39
C PRO A 133 -0.70 0.75 -7.38
N THR A 134 -0.68 1.86 -6.66
CA THR A 134 -1.66 2.20 -5.65
C THR A 134 -2.81 3.00 -6.24
N GLY A 135 -4.00 2.80 -5.71
CA GLY A 135 -5.22 3.48 -6.15
C GLY A 135 -5.50 4.83 -5.49
N PRO A 136 -6.53 5.57 -5.96
CA PRO A 136 -7.02 6.81 -5.35
C PRO A 136 -7.53 6.60 -3.92
N LEU A 137 -7.80 5.35 -3.51
CA LEU A 137 -8.12 5.03 -2.14
C LEU A 137 -7.02 5.47 -1.17
N ILE A 138 -5.75 5.27 -1.52
CA ILE A 138 -4.64 5.64 -0.64
C ILE A 138 -4.59 7.16 -0.46
N ASP A 139 -4.91 7.92 -1.50
CA ASP A 139 -4.99 9.38 -1.42
C ASP A 139 -6.12 9.83 -0.50
N LYS A 140 -7.30 9.18 -0.59
CA LYS A 140 -8.42 9.43 0.34
C LYS A 140 -8.05 9.09 1.78
N LEU A 141 -7.39 7.95 2.02
CA LEU A 141 -6.95 7.57 3.37
C LEU A 141 -5.91 8.54 3.91
N ARG A 142 -5.02 9.04 3.05
CA ARG A 142 -4.06 10.09 3.42
C ARG A 142 -4.76 11.42 3.72
N GLU A 143 -5.81 11.76 3.00
CA GLU A 143 -6.63 12.96 3.25
C GLU A 143 -7.39 12.86 4.57
N ARG A 144 -8.09 11.74 4.83
CA ARG A 144 -8.72 11.46 6.13
C ARG A 144 -7.71 11.53 7.28
N LEU A 145 -6.50 11.01 7.06
CA LEU A 145 -5.43 11.11 8.04
C LEU A 145 -5.05 12.57 8.28
N LYS A 146 -4.91 13.39 7.22
CA LYS A 146 -4.60 14.83 7.29
C LYS A 146 -5.66 15.63 8.06
N GLU A 147 -6.93 15.39 7.80
CA GLU A 147 -8.05 16.00 8.52
C GLU A 147 -7.96 15.72 10.02
N GLY A 148 -7.53 14.52 10.43
CA GLY A 148 -7.26 14.19 11.83
C GLY A 148 -6.03 14.87 12.46
N TYR A 149 -5.30 15.74 11.75
CA TYR A 149 -4.24 16.57 12.34
C TYR A 149 -4.67 18.03 12.60
N GLU A 150 -5.70 18.53 11.92
CA GLU A 150 -6.20 19.92 12.03
C GLU A 150 -7.24 20.05 13.16
#